data_AF-A0A345QYM8-F1
#
_entry.id   AF-A0A345QYM8-F1
#
_cell.length_a   1.000
_cell.length_b   1.000
_cell.length_c   1.000
_cell.angle_alpha   90.00
_cell.angle_beta   90.00
_cell.angle_gamma   90.00
#
_symmetry.space_group_name_H-M   'P 1'
#
loop_
_entity.id
_entity.type
_entity.pdbx_description
1 polymer ?
#
loop_
_entity_poly.entity_id
_entity_poly.type
_entity_poly.pdbx_seq_one_letter_code
_entity_poly.pdbx_strand_id
1 'polypeptide(L)'
;MITVELEDADVERILARLSASLSDMSEVMNEIGEQLEFETVKRFEDGVAPDGTPWAPKSPTTIAAYERRGQTVDVRPLFGPNVDGQPLRTSFFRDYGPDFVELGTNKIYSAVMQFGAAKGAFGTDARGGSIPWGNIPARPFLGVSDQDRLNIAAIVEEWLEDIVDG
;
A
#
# COMPACT_ATOMS: atom_id res chain seq x y z
N MET A 1 27.17 43.55 6.72
CA MET A 1 27.05 42.09 6.92
C MET A 1 27.42 41.84 8.36
N ILE A 2 26.55 41.18 9.13
CA ILE A 2 26.83 40.80 10.52
C ILE A 2 26.93 39.28 10.52
N THR A 3 28.02 38.76 11.08
CA THR A 3 28.19 37.34 11.37
C THR A 3 28.00 37.15 12.86
N VAL A 4 27.19 36.18 13.25
CA VAL A 4 26.96 35.80 14.65
C VAL A 4 27.55 34.40 14.83
N GLU A 5 28.44 34.25 15.80
CA GLU A 5 28.99 32.96 16.24
C GLU A 5 28.24 32.54 17.51
N LEU A 6 27.63 31.35 17.47
CA LEU A 6 26.89 30.78 18.58
C LEU A 6 27.75 29.70 19.24
N GLU A 7 28.38 30.02 20.36
CA GLU A 7 29.16 29.07 21.17
C GLU A 7 28.25 28.39 22.21
N ASP A 8 27.32 27.55 21.73
CA ASP A 8 26.42 26.80 22.59
C ASP A 8 26.53 25.30 22.26
N ALA A 9 27.18 24.57 23.18
CA ALA A 9 27.46 23.14 23.01
C ALA A 9 26.20 22.27 22.95
N ASP A 10 25.06 22.74 23.48
CA ASP A 10 23.79 22.02 23.40
C ASP A 10 23.19 22.20 22.01
N VAL A 11 23.17 23.44 21.51
CA VAL A 11 22.67 23.74 20.15
C VAL A 11 23.53 23.08 19.07
N GLU A 12 24.87 23.10 19.21
CA GLU A 12 25.77 22.42 18.26
C GLU A 12 25.51 20.91 18.20
N ARG A 13 25.24 20.26 19.34
CA ARG A 13 24.91 18.83 19.39
C ARG A 13 23.60 18.52 18.69
N ILE A 14 22.56 19.32 18.92
CA ILE A 14 21.25 19.16 18.24
C ILE A 14 21.43 19.28 16.72
N LEU A 15 22.14 20.32 16.25
CA LEU A 15 22.37 20.53 14.82
C LEU A 15 23.21 19.41 14.19
N ALA A 16 24.20 18.88 14.91
CA ALA A 16 25.00 17.76 14.44
C ALA A 16 24.17 16.47 14.29
N ARG A 17 23.27 16.18 15.25
CA ARG A 17 22.35 15.04 15.17
C ARG A 17 21.36 15.20 14.02
N LEU A 18 20.73 16.37 13.90
CA LEU A 18 19.83 16.66 12.79
C LEU A 18 20.52 16.49 11.44
N SER A 19 21.73 17.03 11.28
CA SER A 19 22.49 16.87 10.04
C SER A 19 22.83 15.41 9.75
N ALA A 20 23.11 14.60 10.77
CA ALA A 20 23.40 13.18 10.60
C ALA A 20 22.13 12.41 10.21
N SER A 21 21.01 12.62 10.90
CA SER A 21 19.74 11.93 10.62
C SER A 21 19.16 12.31 9.25
N LEU A 22 19.32 13.56 8.81
CA LEU A 22 18.92 13.98 7.46
C LEU A 22 19.79 13.38 6.35
N SER A 23 20.97 12.85 6.68
CA SER A 23 21.84 12.20 5.69
C SER A 23 21.46 10.74 5.41
N ASP A 24 20.72 10.11 6.33
CA ASP A 24 20.17 8.77 6.17
C ASP A 24 18.81 8.68 6.87
N MET A 25 17.75 8.88 6.08
CA MET A 25 16.36 8.82 6.59
C MET A 25 15.80 7.39 6.52
N SER A 26 16.63 6.35 6.37
CA SER A 26 16.15 4.97 6.19
C SER A 26 15.27 4.50 7.37
N GLU A 27 15.53 4.98 8.58
CA GLU A 27 14.73 4.63 9.77
C GLU A 27 13.30 5.19 9.68
N VAL A 28 13.13 6.50 9.44
CA VAL A 28 11.81 7.12 9.28
C VAL A 28 11.10 6.61 8.02
N MET A 29 11.84 6.31 6.95
CA MET A 29 11.28 5.67 5.75
C MET A 29 10.80 4.25 6.06
N ASN A 30 11.51 3.48 6.89
CA ASN A 30 11.05 2.17 7.33
C ASN A 30 9.69 2.28 8.03
N GLU A 31 9.57 3.21 8.98
CA GLU A 31 8.34 3.44 9.75
C GLU A 31 7.17 3.92 8.89
N ILE A 32 7.41 4.90 8.00
CA ILE A 32 6.42 5.37 7.02
C ILE A 32 5.86 4.17 6.24
N GLY A 33 6.73 3.27 5.81
CA GLY A 33 6.29 2.15 5.03
C GLY A 33 5.58 1.07 5.84
N GLU A 34 5.91 0.86 7.12
CA GLU A 34 5.11 0.02 8.02
C GLU A 34 3.69 0.56 8.16
N GLN A 35 3.55 1.87 8.31
CA GLN A 35 2.26 2.53 8.37
C GLN A 35 1.48 2.39 7.05
N LEU A 36 2.15 2.56 5.90
CA LEU A 36 1.52 2.39 4.58
C LEU A 36 1.09 0.94 4.33
N GLU A 37 1.88 -0.05 4.76
CA GLU A 37 1.51 -1.46 4.69
C GLU A 37 0.28 -1.72 5.57
N PHE A 38 0.28 -1.23 6.81
CA PHE A 38 -0.84 -1.36 7.74
C PHE A 38 -2.14 -0.79 7.14
N GLU A 39 -2.13 0.45 6.65
CA GLU A 39 -3.31 1.08 6.05
C GLU A 39 -3.76 0.35 4.77
N THR A 40 -2.81 -0.17 3.98
CA THR A 40 -3.12 -0.98 2.80
C THR A 40 -3.84 -2.27 3.20
N VAL A 41 -3.42 -2.95 4.27
CA VAL A 41 -4.10 -4.15 4.78
C VAL A 41 -5.48 -3.80 5.33
N LYS A 42 -5.59 -2.72 6.10
CA LYS A 42 -6.84 -2.23 6.69
C LYS A 42 -7.92 -1.94 5.64
N ARG A 43 -7.54 -1.40 4.47
CA ARG A 43 -8.45 -1.24 3.32
C ARG A 43 -9.13 -2.53 2.88
N PHE A 44 -8.48 -3.68 3.04
CA PHE A 44 -9.14 -4.96 2.74
C PHE A 44 -10.23 -5.28 3.75
N GLU A 45 -10.02 -4.97 5.02
CA GLU A 45 -11.02 -5.18 6.06
C GLU A 45 -12.21 -4.25 5.89
N ASP A 46 -11.94 -2.98 5.59
CA ASP A 46 -12.94 -1.93 5.38
C ASP A 46 -13.62 -2.04 4.01
N GLY A 47 -12.97 -2.66 3.03
CA GLY A 47 -13.47 -2.82 1.66
C GLY A 47 -13.50 -1.52 0.86
N VAL A 48 -12.53 -0.63 1.07
CA VAL A 48 -12.48 0.72 0.47
C VAL A 48 -11.15 0.97 -0.25
N ALA A 49 -11.20 1.83 -1.27
CA ALA A 49 -10.02 2.35 -1.94
C ALA A 49 -9.33 3.46 -1.11
N PRO A 50 -8.10 3.90 -1.47
CA PRO A 50 -7.41 4.98 -0.78
C PRO A 50 -8.19 6.30 -0.73
N ASP A 51 -9.09 6.55 -1.68
CA ASP A 51 -9.97 7.73 -1.68
C ASP A 51 -11.25 7.54 -0.83
N GLY A 52 -11.38 6.40 -0.15
CA GLY A 52 -12.56 6.04 0.63
C GLY A 52 -13.70 5.42 -0.17
N THR A 53 -13.58 5.30 -1.50
CA THR A 53 -14.64 4.70 -2.34
C THR A 53 -14.78 3.21 -2.02
N PRO A 54 -15.98 2.70 -1.68
CA PRO A 54 -16.20 1.27 -1.49
C PRO A 54 -15.86 0.47 -2.75
N TRP A 55 -15.15 -0.63 -2.59
CA TRP A 55 -14.83 -1.52 -3.70
C TRP A 55 -16.08 -2.16 -4.29
N ALA A 56 -16.10 -2.25 -5.62
CA ALA A 56 -17.19 -2.91 -6.33
C ALA A 56 -17.39 -4.36 -5.84
N PRO A 57 -18.63 -4.80 -5.59
CA PRO A 57 -18.91 -6.15 -5.11
C PRO A 57 -18.43 -7.20 -6.11
N LYS A 58 -18.33 -8.46 -5.66
CA LYS A 58 -18.14 -9.57 -6.58
C LYS A 58 -19.36 -9.71 -7.48
N SER A 59 -19.14 -9.99 -8.76
CA SER A 59 -20.24 -10.25 -9.67
C SER A 59 -20.93 -11.59 -9.34
N PRO A 60 -22.26 -11.70 -9.55
CA PRO A 60 -22.97 -12.96 -9.35
C PRO A 60 -22.38 -14.13 -10.15
N THR A 61 -21.84 -13.86 -11.35
CA THR A 61 -21.18 -14.87 -12.18
C THR A 61 -19.93 -15.44 -11.53
N THR A 62 -19.16 -14.62 -10.82
CA THR A 62 -17.94 -15.06 -10.11
C THR A 62 -18.31 -15.89 -8.89
N ILE A 63 -19.32 -15.47 -8.14
CA ILE A 63 -19.85 -16.21 -6.98
C ILE A 63 -20.34 -17.59 -7.43
N ALA A 64 -21.21 -17.66 -8.44
CA ALA A 64 -21.73 -18.92 -8.97
C ALA A 64 -20.61 -19.82 -9.55
N ALA A 65 -19.52 -19.23 -10.07
CA ALA A 65 -18.37 -19.99 -10.54
C ALA A 65 -17.58 -20.63 -9.38
N TYR A 66 -17.43 -19.94 -8.25
CA TYR A 66 -16.81 -20.51 -7.04
C TYR A 66 -17.67 -21.62 -6.44
N GLU A 67 -18.99 -21.41 -6.33
CA GLU A 67 -19.94 -22.42 -5.82
C GLU A 67 -19.89 -23.70 -6.67
N ARG A 68 -19.92 -23.57 -8.00
CA ARG A 68 -19.85 -24.72 -8.93
C ARG A 68 -18.53 -25.49 -8.78
N ARG A 69 -17.46 -24.83 -8.37
CA ARG A 69 -16.14 -25.43 -8.12
C ARG A 69 -16.00 -25.97 -6.69
N GLY A 70 -17.04 -25.87 -5.85
CA GLY A 70 -17.00 -26.29 -4.45
C GLY A 70 -16.05 -25.46 -3.58
N GLN A 71 -15.76 -24.21 -3.99
CA GLN A 71 -14.87 -23.32 -3.25
C GLN A 71 -15.65 -22.55 -2.18
N THR A 72 -15.01 -22.29 -1.03
CA THR A 72 -15.56 -21.37 -0.03
C THR A 72 -15.78 -20.00 -0.65
N VAL A 73 -17.00 -19.48 -0.56
CA VAL A 73 -17.38 -18.18 -1.11
C VAL A 73 -17.36 -17.14 0.00
N ASP A 74 -16.37 -16.26 -0.07
CA ASP A 74 -16.43 -14.97 0.61
C ASP A 74 -16.93 -13.93 -0.39
N VAL A 75 -18.05 -13.27 -0.09
CA VAL A 75 -18.66 -12.28 -0.99
C VAL A 75 -17.95 -10.93 -0.93
N ARG A 76 -17.12 -10.69 0.09
CA ARG A 76 -16.37 -9.44 0.25
C ARG A 76 -15.42 -9.22 -0.95
N PRO A 77 -15.31 -8.00 -1.48
CA PRO A 77 -14.38 -7.69 -2.57
C PRO A 77 -12.94 -8.07 -2.18
N LEU A 78 -12.16 -8.60 -3.13
CA LEU A 78 -10.78 -9.08 -2.91
C LEU A 78 -10.57 -10.24 -1.90
N PHE A 79 -11.63 -10.79 -1.29
CA PHE A 79 -11.54 -12.06 -0.55
C PHE A 79 -11.88 -13.23 -1.48
N GLY A 80 -11.03 -14.23 -1.59
CA GLY A 80 -11.34 -15.35 -2.48
C GLY A 80 -10.41 -16.54 -2.28
N PRO A 81 -10.61 -17.59 -3.08
CA PRO A 81 -9.76 -18.77 -3.04
C PRO A 81 -8.33 -18.40 -3.44
N ASN A 82 -7.35 -18.82 -2.63
CA ASN A 82 -5.93 -18.58 -2.89
C ASN A 82 -5.29 -19.87 -3.35
N VAL A 83 -4.98 -19.96 -4.65
CA VAL A 83 -4.42 -21.17 -5.26
C VAL A 83 -3.02 -21.48 -4.71
N ASP A 84 -2.27 -20.44 -4.35
CA ASP A 84 -0.93 -20.51 -3.75
C ASP A 84 -0.94 -20.45 -2.22
N GLY A 85 -2.12 -20.50 -1.60
CA GLY A 85 -2.28 -20.53 -0.13
C GLY A 85 -2.16 -19.19 0.60
N GLN A 86 -1.78 -18.10 -0.07
CA GLN A 86 -1.62 -16.77 0.58
C GLN A 86 -2.54 -15.73 -0.09
N PRO A 87 -3.41 -15.04 0.65
CA PRO A 87 -4.26 -13.98 0.10
C PRO A 87 -3.47 -12.72 -0.27
N LEU A 88 -3.99 -11.94 -1.22
CA LEU A 88 -3.42 -10.64 -1.61
C LEU A 88 -3.17 -9.74 -0.40
N ARG A 89 -4.16 -9.65 0.50
CA ARG A 89 -4.11 -8.80 1.70
C ARG A 89 -2.96 -9.11 2.67
N THR A 90 -2.30 -10.26 2.56
CA THR A 90 -1.18 -10.65 3.42
C THR A 90 0.06 -11.00 2.60
N SER A 91 0.18 -10.44 1.40
CA SER A 91 1.27 -10.72 0.44
C SER A 91 2.01 -9.46 0.02
N PHE A 92 1.90 -8.41 0.83
CA PHE A 92 2.65 -7.20 0.65
C PHE A 92 4.08 -7.41 1.15
N PHE A 93 4.99 -6.71 0.50
CA PHE A 93 6.37 -6.58 0.93
C PHE A 93 6.78 -5.13 0.74
N ARG A 94 7.72 -4.72 1.58
CA ARG A 94 8.21 -3.36 1.62
C ARG A 94 9.71 -3.35 1.41
N ASP A 95 10.16 -2.33 0.67
CA ASP A 95 11.56 -1.96 0.57
C ASP A 95 11.69 -0.47 0.93
N TYR A 96 12.85 -0.05 1.40
CA TYR A 96 13.10 1.32 1.83
C TYR A 96 14.58 1.67 1.79
N GLY A 97 14.86 2.96 1.76
CA GLY A 97 16.20 3.50 1.83
C GLY A 97 16.21 4.95 2.30
N PRO A 98 17.32 5.68 2.08
CA PRO A 98 17.52 6.98 2.69
C PRO A 98 16.56 8.07 2.18
N ASP A 99 15.89 7.85 1.05
CA ASP A 99 14.99 8.81 0.42
C ASP A 99 13.74 8.17 -0.19
N PHE A 100 13.49 6.88 0.08
CA PHE A 100 12.39 6.15 -0.56
C PHE A 100 11.74 5.09 0.34
N VAL A 101 10.48 4.81 0.00
CA VAL A 101 9.71 3.65 0.45
C VAL A 101 8.99 3.06 -0.75
N GLU A 102 9.05 1.74 -0.90
CA GLU A 102 8.30 0.99 -1.90
C GLU A 102 7.41 -0.05 -1.22
N LEU A 103 6.16 -0.16 -1.67
CA LEU A 103 5.20 -1.17 -1.22
C LEU A 103 4.69 -1.94 -2.44
N GLY A 104 4.87 -3.26 -2.43
CA GLY A 104 4.59 -4.13 -3.57
C GLY A 104 3.98 -5.46 -3.18
N THR A 105 3.58 -6.25 -4.19
CA THR A 105 3.10 -7.62 -4.03
C THR A 105 3.43 -8.44 -5.26
N ASN A 106 3.71 -9.74 -5.07
CA ASN A 106 4.04 -10.67 -6.15
C ASN A 106 2.80 -11.37 -6.73
N LYS A 107 1.58 -11.03 -6.27
CA LYS A 107 0.36 -11.64 -6.80
C LYS A 107 0.10 -11.17 -8.22
N ILE A 108 0.17 -12.08 -9.19
CA ILE A 108 -0.01 -11.78 -10.63
C ILE A 108 -1.32 -11.01 -10.92
N TYR A 109 -2.39 -11.31 -10.18
CA TYR A 109 -3.69 -10.65 -10.38
C TYR A 109 -3.80 -9.27 -9.73
N SER A 110 -2.80 -8.84 -8.95
CA SER A 110 -2.81 -7.57 -8.20
C SER A 110 -3.01 -6.38 -9.14
N ALA A 111 -2.32 -6.35 -10.29
CA ALA A 111 -2.46 -5.28 -11.28
C ALA A 111 -3.88 -5.17 -11.83
N VAL A 112 -4.53 -6.31 -12.13
CA VAL A 112 -5.93 -6.32 -12.60
C VAL A 112 -6.89 -5.86 -11.51
N MET A 113 -6.60 -6.16 -10.25
CA MET A 113 -7.42 -5.66 -9.14
C MET A 113 -7.17 -4.17 -8.90
N GLN A 114 -5.93 -3.70 -9.00
CA GLN A 114 -5.57 -2.29 -8.81
C GLN A 114 -6.18 -1.40 -9.91
N PHE A 115 -6.07 -1.81 -11.17
CA PHE A 115 -6.41 -0.96 -12.32
C PHE A 115 -7.71 -1.35 -13.03
N GLY A 116 -8.25 -2.54 -12.74
CA GLY A 116 -9.35 -3.13 -13.52
C GLY A 116 -8.86 -3.70 -14.86
N ALA A 117 -9.79 -4.29 -15.61
CA ALA A 117 -9.54 -4.78 -16.96
C ALA A 117 -10.84 -4.83 -17.78
N ALA A 118 -10.77 -4.42 -19.05
CA ALA A 118 -11.87 -4.61 -19.98
C ALA A 118 -12.01 -6.09 -20.39
N LYS A 119 -13.21 -6.51 -20.79
CA LYS A 119 -13.44 -7.82 -21.40
C LYS A 119 -12.50 -8.02 -22.59
N GLY A 120 -11.79 -9.15 -22.62
CA GLY A 120 -10.86 -9.47 -23.71
C GLY A 120 -9.54 -8.70 -23.71
N ALA A 121 -9.23 -7.92 -22.67
CA ALA A 121 -7.98 -7.16 -22.56
C ALA A 121 -6.71 -8.02 -22.68
N PHE A 122 -6.81 -9.34 -22.44
CA PHE A 122 -5.71 -10.30 -22.48
C PHE A 122 -5.90 -11.36 -23.58
N GLY A 123 -6.73 -11.07 -24.59
CA GLY A 123 -6.95 -11.93 -25.75
C GLY A 123 -8.09 -12.94 -25.55
N THR A 124 -7.92 -14.13 -26.12
CA THR A 124 -8.92 -15.21 -26.10
C THR A 124 -8.33 -16.55 -25.66
N ASP A 125 -9.14 -17.39 -25.05
CA ASP A 125 -8.78 -18.77 -24.73
C ASP A 125 -8.80 -19.68 -25.97
N ALA A 126 -8.39 -20.94 -25.81
CA ALA A 126 -8.35 -21.93 -26.89
C ALA A 126 -9.73 -22.27 -27.51
N ARG A 127 -10.83 -21.84 -26.88
CA ARG A 127 -12.21 -22.03 -27.34
C ARG A 127 -12.81 -20.73 -27.91
N GLY A 128 -12.01 -19.66 -28.03
CA GLY A 128 -12.43 -18.35 -28.54
C GLY A 128 -13.12 -17.46 -27.50
N GLY A 129 -13.14 -17.84 -26.22
CA GLY A 129 -13.70 -17.01 -25.15
C GLY A 129 -12.77 -15.85 -24.78
N SER A 130 -13.30 -14.64 -24.59
CA SER A 130 -12.50 -13.47 -24.17
C SER A 130 -11.84 -13.68 -22.81
N ILE A 131 -10.62 -13.14 -22.65
CA ILE A 131 -9.88 -13.11 -21.38
C ILE A 131 -9.63 -11.65 -21.00
N PRO A 132 -10.18 -11.12 -19.89
CA PRO A 132 -11.20 -11.74 -19.06
C PRO A 132 -12.54 -11.90 -19.81
N TRP A 133 -13.40 -12.79 -19.34
CA TRP A 133 -14.71 -13.10 -19.98
C TRP A 133 -15.71 -11.93 -19.89
N GLY A 134 -15.46 -10.98 -18.99
CA GLY A 134 -16.25 -9.77 -18.78
C GLY A 134 -15.37 -8.66 -18.19
N ASN A 135 -15.93 -7.46 -18.04
CA ASN A 135 -15.21 -6.35 -17.42
C ASN A 135 -14.93 -6.65 -15.94
N ILE A 136 -13.72 -6.35 -15.50
CA ILE A 136 -13.30 -6.41 -14.11
C ILE A 136 -13.17 -4.98 -13.61
N PRO A 137 -14.00 -4.54 -12.65
CA PRO A 137 -13.86 -3.21 -12.08
C PRO A 137 -12.58 -3.12 -11.24
N ALA A 138 -11.95 -1.94 -11.26
CA ALA A 138 -10.84 -1.62 -10.38
C ALA A 138 -11.30 -1.65 -8.91
N ARG A 139 -10.39 -2.10 -8.05
CA ARG A 139 -10.47 -2.10 -6.60
C ARG A 139 -9.10 -1.65 -6.09
N PRO A 140 -8.74 -0.36 -6.26
CA PRO A 140 -7.44 0.14 -5.89
C PRO A 140 -7.22 -0.10 -4.39
N PHE A 141 -6.11 -0.72 -4.03
CA PHE A 141 -5.69 -0.94 -2.64
C PHE A 141 -4.36 -0.25 -2.35
N LEU A 142 -3.49 -0.12 -3.36
CA LEU A 142 -2.29 0.72 -3.30
C LEU A 142 -2.63 2.17 -3.61
N GLY A 143 -2.06 3.07 -2.83
CA GLY A 143 -2.20 4.51 -2.97
C GLY A 143 -2.11 5.19 -1.61
N VAL A 144 -1.98 6.52 -1.63
CA VAL A 144 -1.86 7.35 -0.44
C VAL A 144 -3.18 8.09 -0.24
N SER A 145 -3.91 7.74 0.82
CA SER A 145 -5.13 8.43 1.25
C SER A 145 -4.83 9.78 1.91
N ASP A 146 -5.85 10.61 2.14
CA ASP A 146 -5.69 11.83 2.94
C ASP A 146 -5.29 11.50 4.39
N GLN A 147 -5.81 10.41 4.96
CA GLN A 147 -5.40 9.94 6.29
C GLN A 147 -3.95 9.46 6.29
N ASP A 148 -3.49 8.79 5.23
CA ASP A 148 -2.10 8.35 5.14
C ASP A 148 -1.16 9.54 5.13
N ARG A 149 -1.51 10.64 4.45
CA ARG A 149 -0.70 11.87 4.46
C ARG A 149 -0.57 12.45 5.85
N LEU A 150 -1.64 12.43 6.64
CA LEU A 150 -1.61 12.87 8.03
C LEU A 150 -0.75 11.94 8.90
N ASN A 151 -0.87 10.63 8.72
CA ASN A 151 -0.06 9.65 9.45
C ASN A 151 1.43 9.79 9.11
N ILE A 152 1.77 9.98 7.83
CA ILE A 152 3.15 10.23 7.39
C ILE A 152 3.69 11.52 8.01
N ALA A 153 2.90 12.60 8.01
CA ALA A 153 3.31 13.85 8.63
C ALA A 153 3.57 13.67 10.13
N ALA A 154 2.70 12.95 10.84
CA ALA A 154 2.86 12.65 12.25
C ALA A 154 4.14 11.84 12.54
N ILE A 155 4.42 10.81 11.74
CA ILE A 155 5.67 10.01 11.86
C ILE A 155 6.91 10.89 11.66
N VAL A 156 6.89 11.78 10.67
CA VAL A 156 8.01 12.70 10.43
C VAL A 156 8.16 13.72 11.55
N GLU A 157 7.06 14.23 12.10
CA GLU A 157 7.07 15.15 13.25
C GLU A 157 7.68 14.46 14.48
N GLU A 158 7.20 13.27 14.84
CA GLU A 158 7.72 12.46 15.96
C GLU A 158 9.22 12.16 15.77
N TRP A 159 9.62 11.74 14.57
CA TRP A 159 11.03 11.47 14.26
C TRP A 159 11.92 12.73 14.42
N LEU A 160 11.44 13.90 14.03
CA LEU A 160 12.17 15.15 14.21
C LEU A 160 12.26 15.57 15.68
N GLU A 161 11.20 15.35 16.47
CA GLU A 161 11.18 15.59 17.91
C GLU A 161 12.21 14.70 18.62
N ASP A 162 12.25 13.41 18.30
CA ASP A 162 13.21 12.45 18.86
C ASP A 162 14.68 12.83 18.60
N ILE A 163 14.98 13.40 17.43
CA ILE A 163 16.31 13.91 17.08
C ILE A 163 16.72 15.10 17.97
N VAL A 164 15.76 15.96 18.28
CA VAL A 164 15.98 17.17 19.08
C VAL A 164 16.13 16.81 20.55
N ASP A 165 15.30 15.91 21.06
CA ASP A 165 15.19 15.52 22.47
C ASP A 165 16.22 14.47 22.92
N GLY A 166 16.79 13.69 21.98
CA GLY A 166 17.90 12.77 22.25
C GLY A 166 19.16 13.48 22.70
#